data_AF-A0A6L7U6B4-F1
#
_entry.id   AF-A0A6L7U6B4-F1
#
_cell.length_a   1.000
_cell.length_b   1.000
_cell.length_c   1.000
_cell.angle_alpha   90.00
_cell.angle_beta   90.00
_cell.angle_gamma   90.00
#
_symmetry.space_group_name_H-M   'P 1'
#
loop_
_entity.id
_entity.type
_entity.pdbx_description
1 polymer ?
#
loop_
_entity_poly.entity_id
_entity_poly.type
_entity_poly.pdbx_seq_one_letter_code
_entity_poly.pdbx_strand_id
1 'polypeptide(L)'
;MTRFHFTRWLRFVVFAAGLMILLAGCARQSIYDAHKDHDHDHAWDYVGDVNATPADAVEGADFMEAPFVLMETVSADYNSTTGTAQMAIHDHGTTVTLRLSNLLPNTDYISHVHEETCSTGGGAYYRFDPEGDGMPPNAIHIGFTSDDNGTGFMTAENAKQVDESAHSVIVHTTAEVSLLCADMQ
;
A
#
# COMPACT_ATOMS: atom_id res chain seq x y z
N MET A 1 80.38 -24.99 30.70
CA MET A 1 80.59 -25.36 29.28
C MET A 1 79.23 -25.24 28.60
N THR A 2 78.92 -24.40 27.63
CA THR A 2 79.63 -23.31 26.93
C THR A 2 78.51 -22.42 26.33
N ARG A 3 78.67 -21.10 26.42
CA ARG A 3 77.84 -20.08 25.75
C ARG A 3 78.21 -19.96 24.25
N PHE A 4 77.45 -19.10 23.54
CA PHE A 4 77.71 -18.41 22.25
C PHE A 4 77.03 -19.00 21.01
N HIS A 5 76.41 -18.26 20.07
CA HIS A 5 75.93 -16.87 19.90
C HIS A 5 75.02 -16.87 18.64
N PHE A 6 73.85 -16.24 18.63
CA PHE A 6 73.51 -14.99 17.92
C PHE A 6 73.80 -14.90 16.40
N THR A 7 72.75 -14.82 15.56
CA THR A 7 72.53 -13.88 14.42
C THR A 7 71.22 -14.28 13.70
N ARG A 8 70.07 -13.61 13.91
CA ARG A 8 69.59 -12.34 13.33
C ARG A 8 69.52 -12.36 11.78
N TRP A 9 68.34 -12.66 11.23
CA TRP A 9 67.85 -12.04 10.00
C TRP A 9 66.36 -11.70 10.13
N LEU A 10 66.13 -10.40 10.02
CA LEU A 10 64.86 -9.69 10.07
C LEU A 10 64.31 -9.65 8.64
N ARG A 11 63.10 -10.16 8.38
CA ARG A 11 62.25 -9.64 7.30
C ARG A 11 60.80 -9.64 7.74
N PHE A 12 60.34 -8.42 7.99
CA PHE A 12 58.95 -8.01 7.98
C PHE A 12 58.31 -8.39 6.64
N VAL A 13 57.16 -9.05 6.68
CA VAL A 13 56.07 -8.76 5.74
C VAL A 13 54.78 -8.78 6.55
N VAL A 14 54.31 -7.57 6.86
CA VAL A 14 52.93 -7.31 7.23
C VAL A 14 52.11 -7.42 5.95
N PHE A 15 51.16 -8.34 5.87
CA PHE A 15 49.98 -8.15 5.03
C PHE A 15 48.77 -8.16 5.93
N ALA A 16 48.29 -6.94 6.15
CA ALA A 16 47.04 -6.64 6.81
C ALA A 16 45.86 -6.97 5.90
N ALA A 17 44.75 -7.28 6.56
CA ALA A 17 43.37 -6.97 6.19
C ALA A 17 42.83 -7.54 4.86
N GLY A 18 41.87 -8.44 5.01
CA GLY A 18 40.94 -8.84 3.97
C GLY A 18 39.69 -9.50 4.56
N LEU A 19 39.12 -8.90 5.62
CA LEU A 19 37.78 -9.27 6.10
C LEU A 19 36.78 -8.77 5.06
N MET A 20 36.39 -9.62 4.11
CA MET A 20 35.21 -9.37 3.28
C MET A 20 33.97 -9.48 4.17
N ILE A 21 33.57 -8.34 4.74
CA ILE A 21 32.19 -8.13 5.17
C ILE A 21 31.37 -8.08 3.88
N LEU A 22 30.69 -9.18 3.57
CA LEU A 22 29.56 -9.16 2.63
C LEU A 22 28.45 -8.33 3.30
N LEU A 23 28.52 -7.02 3.10
CA LEU A 23 27.34 -6.18 3.20
C LEU A 23 26.41 -6.65 2.08
N ALA A 24 25.48 -7.54 2.40
CA ALA A 24 24.22 -7.65 1.67
C ALA A 24 23.41 -6.38 1.96
N GLY A 25 23.93 -5.24 1.49
CA GLY A 25 23.16 -4.05 1.28
C GLY A 25 22.34 -4.28 0.02
N CYS A 26 21.17 -4.90 0.17
CA CYS A 26 20.07 -4.55 -0.71
C CYS A 26 19.69 -3.11 -0.32
N ALA A 27 20.41 -2.14 -0.88
CA ALA A 27 19.87 -0.81 -1.03
C ALA A 27 18.57 -0.97 -1.81
N ARG A 28 17.43 -0.95 -1.12
CA ARG A 28 16.11 -0.80 -1.74
C ARG A 28 16.02 0.67 -2.16
N GLN A 29 16.79 0.97 -3.20
CA GLN A 29 16.78 2.25 -3.88
C GLN A 29 15.45 2.30 -4.63
N SER A 30 14.62 3.29 -4.26
CA SER A 30 13.44 3.74 -5.00
C SER A 30 12.24 2.77 -5.01
N ILE A 31 11.35 2.93 -4.03
CA ILE A 31 9.94 2.50 -4.11
C ILE A 31 9.14 3.44 -5.07
N TYR A 32 9.84 4.15 -5.96
CA TYR A 32 9.27 5.15 -6.86
C TYR A 32 9.56 4.87 -8.34
N ASP A 33 10.22 3.76 -8.69
CA ASP A 33 10.48 3.36 -10.08
C ASP A 33 9.56 2.21 -10.54
N ALA A 34 8.28 2.27 -10.18
CA ALA A 34 7.27 1.41 -10.79
C ALA A 34 6.96 1.92 -12.20
N HIS A 35 7.51 1.21 -13.18
CA HIS A 35 7.13 1.09 -14.59
C HIS A 35 6.08 2.08 -15.14
N LYS A 36 6.59 3.22 -15.62
CA LYS A 36 5.93 4.03 -16.65
C LYS A 36 6.01 3.29 -17.98
N ASP A 37 4.96 2.59 -18.36
CA ASP A 37 4.68 2.26 -19.76
C ASP A 37 3.17 2.03 -19.89
N HIS A 38 2.37 3.10 -19.92
CA HIS A 38 1.12 3.16 -20.69
C HIS A 38 0.68 4.63 -20.82
N ASP A 39 0.57 5.06 -22.08
CA ASP A 39 0.21 6.40 -22.55
C ASP A 39 -1.28 6.67 -22.28
N HIS A 40 -1.61 7.21 -21.11
CA HIS A 40 -2.89 7.89 -20.85
C HIS A 40 -2.67 9.03 -19.83
N ASP A 41 -2.75 10.27 -20.31
CA ASP A 41 -2.76 11.51 -19.51
C ASP A 41 -3.98 11.55 -18.56
N HIS A 42 -3.95 10.82 -17.44
CA HIS A 42 -4.97 10.89 -16.39
C HIS A 42 -4.32 10.94 -15.01
N ALA A 43 -4.82 11.84 -14.15
CA ALA A 43 -4.27 12.26 -12.85
C ALA A 43 -4.22 11.18 -11.74
N TRP A 44 -4.12 9.90 -12.12
CA TRP A 44 -4.34 8.71 -11.29
C TRP A 44 -3.08 7.86 -11.09
N ASP A 45 -1.94 8.30 -11.62
CA ASP A 45 -0.62 7.64 -11.57
C ASP A 45 -0.06 7.34 -10.16
N TYR A 46 -0.81 7.59 -9.08
CA TYR A 46 -0.31 7.53 -7.71
C TYR A 46 -1.14 6.72 -6.71
N VAL A 47 -2.08 5.90 -7.15
CA VAL A 47 -3.08 5.31 -6.24
C VAL A 47 -3.25 3.81 -6.43
N GLY A 48 -2.16 3.05 -6.36
CA GLY A 48 -2.19 1.59 -6.24
C GLY A 48 -1.22 0.85 -7.16
N ASP A 49 -0.90 -0.39 -6.82
CA ASP A 49 -0.05 -1.32 -7.58
C ASP A 49 -0.67 -2.72 -7.55
N VAL A 50 -0.92 -3.29 -8.73
CA VAL A 50 -1.50 -4.64 -8.90
C VAL A 50 -0.55 -5.73 -8.42
N ASN A 51 0.74 -5.42 -8.36
CA ASN A 51 1.80 -6.35 -7.94
C ASN A 51 2.23 -6.14 -6.49
N ALA A 52 1.70 -5.14 -5.78
CA ALA A 52 1.98 -4.95 -4.37
C ALA A 52 1.49 -6.16 -3.57
N THR A 53 2.16 -6.42 -2.43
CA THR A 53 1.74 -7.50 -1.52
C THR A 53 0.36 -7.14 -0.97
N PRO A 54 -0.69 -7.94 -1.21
CA PRO A 54 -2.02 -7.62 -0.72
C PRO A 54 -2.07 -7.67 0.81
N ALA A 55 -3.01 -6.93 1.41
CA ALA A 55 -3.14 -6.79 2.86
C ALA A 55 -3.22 -8.15 3.60
N ASP A 56 -3.93 -9.12 3.02
CA ASP A 56 -4.08 -10.49 3.56
C ASP A 56 -2.78 -11.33 3.52
N ALA A 57 -1.75 -10.86 2.83
CA ALA A 57 -0.45 -11.49 2.72
C ALA A 57 0.66 -10.76 3.50
N VAL A 58 0.36 -9.67 4.21
CA VAL A 58 1.35 -8.96 5.03
C VAL A 58 1.52 -9.68 6.37
N GLU A 59 2.63 -10.42 6.50
CA GLU A 59 2.92 -11.20 7.71
C GLU A 59 3.08 -10.32 8.96
N GLY A 60 2.41 -10.70 10.05
CA GLY A 60 2.53 -10.03 11.35
C GLY A 60 1.82 -8.69 11.44
N ALA A 61 1.05 -8.29 10.42
CA ALA A 61 0.21 -7.10 10.46
C ALA A 61 -1.00 -7.28 11.39
N ASP A 62 -1.50 -6.16 11.91
CA ASP A 62 -2.87 -6.07 12.40
C ASP A 62 -3.80 -6.01 11.19
N PHE A 63 -4.55 -7.09 10.96
CA PHE A 63 -5.32 -7.31 9.74
C PHE A 63 -6.82 -7.19 10.01
N MET A 64 -7.48 -6.38 9.20
CA MET A 64 -8.92 -6.18 9.16
C MET A 64 -9.45 -6.49 7.77
N GLU A 65 -10.64 -7.10 7.71
CA GLU A 65 -11.39 -7.31 6.47
C GLU A 65 -12.86 -7.04 6.75
N ALA A 66 -13.50 -6.28 5.87
CA ALA A 66 -14.95 -6.10 5.92
C ALA A 66 -15.57 -6.18 4.52
N PRO A 67 -16.80 -6.73 4.42
CA PRO A 67 -17.54 -6.73 3.18
C PRO A 67 -17.99 -5.32 2.82
N PHE A 68 -17.98 -5.02 1.53
CA PHE A 68 -18.61 -3.82 1.01
C PHE A 68 -20.14 -3.91 1.10
N VAL A 69 -20.75 -2.86 1.62
CA VAL A 69 -22.20 -2.62 1.56
C VAL A 69 -22.50 -1.51 0.55
N LEU A 70 -23.62 -1.64 -0.15
CA LEU A 70 -24.08 -0.64 -1.12
C LEU A 70 -24.54 0.63 -0.40
N MET A 71 -24.07 1.78 -0.87
CA MET A 71 -24.55 3.08 -0.39
C MET A 71 -25.94 3.37 -0.97
N GLU A 72 -26.82 4.02 -0.20
CA GLU A 72 -28.21 4.28 -0.61
C GLU A 72 -28.33 5.20 -1.85
N THR A 73 -27.27 5.94 -2.16
CA THR A 73 -27.24 6.95 -3.23
C THR A 73 -26.99 6.38 -4.63
N VAL A 74 -26.94 5.06 -4.78
CA VAL A 74 -26.38 4.39 -5.96
C VAL A 74 -27.45 4.00 -6.98
N SER A 75 -27.08 4.01 -8.27
CA SER A 75 -27.97 3.52 -9.35
C SER A 75 -28.23 2.02 -9.21
N ALA A 76 -29.35 1.56 -9.79
CA ALA A 76 -29.70 0.15 -9.80
C ALA A 76 -28.68 -0.75 -10.52
N ASP A 77 -27.78 -0.18 -11.33
CA ASP A 77 -26.76 -0.92 -12.08
C ASP A 77 -25.73 -1.57 -11.17
N TYR A 78 -25.57 -1.07 -9.94
CA TYR A 78 -24.61 -1.59 -8.97
C TYR A 78 -25.21 -2.52 -7.93
N ASN A 79 -26.51 -2.84 -8.00
CA ASN A 79 -27.20 -3.64 -6.97
C ASN A 79 -26.62 -5.04 -6.75
N SER A 80 -25.91 -5.58 -7.74
CA SER A 80 -25.23 -6.89 -7.64
C SER A 80 -23.74 -6.77 -7.30
N THR A 81 -23.22 -5.56 -7.13
CA THR A 81 -21.81 -5.34 -6.81
C THR A 81 -21.52 -5.87 -5.41
N THR A 82 -20.46 -6.66 -5.30
CA THR A 82 -20.01 -7.25 -4.03
C THR A 82 -18.50 -7.18 -3.94
N GLY A 83 -17.96 -7.25 -2.73
CA GLY A 83 -16.52 -7.29 -2.55
C GLY A 83 -16.10 -7.16 -1.10
N THR A 84 -14.80 -7.08 -0.88
CA THR A 84 -14.19 -6.80 0.40
C THR A 84 -13.17 -5.66 0.29
N ALA A 85 -13.07 -4.90 1.37
CA ALA A 85 -11.91 -4.08 1.67
C ALA A 85 -11.09 -4.80 2.75
N GLN A 86 -9.79 -4.80 2.57
CA GLN A 86 -8.81 -5.39 3.48
C GLN A 86 -7.81 -4.32 3.88
N MET A 87 -7.44 -4.26 5.15
CA MET A 87 -6.44 -3.33 5.68
C MET A 87 -5.47 -4.08 6.57
N ALA A 88 -4.18 -3.87 6.35
CA ALA A 88 -3.10 -4.39 7.17
C ALA A 88 -2.25 -3.25 7.69
N ILE A 89 -2.15 -3.12 9.02
CA ILE A 89 -1.30 -2.14 9.71
C ILE A 89 -0.06 -2.86 10.21
N HIS A 90 1.13 -2.37 9.84
CA HIS A 90 2.40 -3.02 10.15
C HIS A 90 3.51 -1.98 10.39
N ASP A 91 4.68 -2.41 10.87
CA ASP A 91 5.80 -1.52 11.25
C ASP A 91 6.35 -0.66 10.09
N HIS A 92 5.98 -0.97 8.85
CA HIS A 92 6.36 -0.22 7.66
C HIS A 92 5.22 0.66 7.09
N GLY A 93 4.06 0.66 7.74
CA GLY A 93 2.93 1.53 7.41
C GLY A 93 1.60 0.79 7.29
N THR A 94 0.83 1.12 6.27
CA THR A 94 -0.51 0.58 6.02
C THR A 94 -0.63 0.06 4.60
N THR A 95 -1.18 -1.14 4.44
CA THR A 95 -1.54 -1.72 3.15
C THR A 95 -3.05 -1.87 3.06
N VAL A 96 -3.67 -1.38 2.00
CA VAL A 96 -5.12 -1.51 1.74
C VAL A 96 -5.33 -2.24 0.43
N THR A 97 -6.15 -3.29 0.44
CA THR A 97 -6.47 -4.09 -0.75
C THR A 97 -7.98 -4.13 -0.98
N LEU A 98 -8.38 -3.97 -2.23
CA LEU A 98 -9.76 -4.05 -2.68
C LEU A 98 -9.95 -5.28 -3.55
N ARG A 99 -11.07 -5.99 -3.35
CA ARG A 99 -11.48 -7.13 -4.19
C ARG A 99 -12.97 -7.01 -4.47
N LEU A 100 -13.32 -6.68 -5.71
CA LEU A 100 -14.69 -6.39 -6.11
C LEU A 100 -15.13 -7.22 -7.31
N SER A 101 -16.43 -7.41 -7.45
CA SER A 101 -17.05 -8.14 -8.56
C SER A 101 -18.40 -7.53 -8.92
N ASN A 102 -18.83 -7.75 -10.16
CA ASN A 102 -20.05 -7.19 -10.75
C ASN A 102 -20.07 -5.66 -10.79
N LEU A 103 -18.90 -5.03 -10.95
CA LEU A 103 -18.80 -3.63 -11.34
C LEU A 103 -19.22 -3.46 -12.81
N LEU A 104 -19.41 -2.22 -13.25
CA LEU A 104 -19.49 -1.95 -14.68
C LEU A 104 -18.14 -2.34 -15.31
N PRO A 105 -18.08 -3.14 -16.39
CA PRO A 105 -16.82 -3.52 -17.03
C PRO A 105 -16.03 -2.34 -17.57
N ASN A 106 -14.70 -2.43 -17.60
CA ASN A 106 -13.80 -1.42 -18.16
C ASN A 106 -14.07 0.01 -17.67
N THR A 107 -14.39 0.14 -16.39
CA THR A 107 -14.80 1.41 -15.78
C THR A 107 -13.84 1.78 -14.66
N ASP A 108 -13.47 3.06 -14.62
CA ASP A 108 -12.58 3.60 -13.60
C ASP A 108 -13.34 3.91 -12.31
N TYR A 109 -12.69 3.59 -11.19
CA TYR A 109 -13.16 3.84 -9.84
C TYR A 109 -12.03 4.42 -8.99
N ILE A 110 -12.42 5.14 -7.94
CA ILE A 110 -11.52 5.57 -6.87
C ILE A 110 -12.01 5.03 -5.55
N SER A 111 -11.09 4.76 -4.65
CA SER A 111 -11.41 4.45 -3.28
C SER A 111 -10.53 5.23 -2.32
N HIS A 112 -11.08 5.51 -1.14
CA HIS A 112 -10.41 6.25 -0.09
C HIS A 112 -10.60 5.56 1.25
N VAL A 113 -9.62 5.75 2.14
CA VAL A 113 -9.85 5.56 3.58
C VAL A 113 -10.52 6.82 4.13
N HIS A 114 -11.47 6.64 5.03
CA HIS A 114 -12.42 7.65 5.50
C HIS A 114 -12.41 7.77 7.03
N GLU A 115 -12.70 8.98 7.52
CA GLU A 115 -12.63 9.33 8.95
C GLU A 115 -13.91 9.02 9.73
N GLU A 116 -14.95 8.52 9.06
CA GLU A 116 -16.16 8.06 9.73
C GLU A 116 -16.65 6.72 9.19
N THR A 117 -17.63 6.13 9.88
CA THR A 117 -18.23 4.84 9.51
C THR A 117 -19.13 4.93 8.28
N CYS A 118 -19.48 3.78 7.70
CA CYS A 118 -20.46 3.70 6.62
C CYS A 118 -21.83 4.26 7.01
N SER A 119 -22.23 4.13 8.28
CA SER A 119 -23.52 4.61 8.77
C SER A 119 -23.69 6.14 8.71
N THR A 120 -22.58 6.88 8.64
CA THR A 120 -22.56 8.35 8.49
C THR A 120 -22.15 8.78 7.08
N GLY A 121 -21.92 7.83 6.18
CA GLY A 121 -21.47 8.08 4.81
C GLY A 121 -19.96 8.28 4.66
N GLY A 122 -19.17 7.94 5.68
CA GLY A 122 -17.70 7.99 5.65
C GLY A 122 -17.07 9.35 5.98
N GLY A 123 -17.85 10.43 6.07
CA GLY A 123 -17.30 11.75 6.38
C GLY A 123 -16.22 12.20 5.38
N ALA A 124 -15.22 12.95 5.85
CA ALA A 124 -14.09 13.32 5.01
C ALA A 124 -13.11 12.15 4.81
N TYR A 125 -12.17 12.32 3.88
CA TYR A 125 -11.06 11.39 3.74
C TYR A 125 -10.22 11.37 5.02
N TYR A 126 -9.80 10.18 5.43
CA TYR A 126 -8.79 10.04 6.45
C TYR A 126 -7.51 10.75 6.01
N ARG A 127 -6.93 11.52 6.94
CA ARG A 127 -5.65 12.21 6.73
C ARG A 127 -4.70 11.92 7.88
N PHE A 128 -3.46 11.58 7.55
CA PHE A 128 -2.40 11.38 8.56
C PHE A 128 -2.03 12.70 9.27
N ASP A 129 -2.12 13.83 8.55
CA ASP A 129 -2.06 15.19 9.10
C ASP A 129 -3.42 15.87 8.84
N PRO A 130 -4.26 16.08 9.87
CA PRO A 130 -5.57 16.71 9.73
C PRO A 130 -5.53 18.13 9.16
N GLU A 131 -4.40 18.83 9.28
CA GLU A 131 -4.20 20.18 8.74
C GLU A 131 -3.61 20.16 7.32
N GLY A 132 -3.19 18.98 6.85
CA GLY A 132 -2.65 18.76 5.51
C GLY A 132 -3.73 18.63 4.44
N ASP A 133 -3.29 18.58 3.18
CA ASP A 133 -4.19 18.30 2.06
C ASP A 133 -4.74 16.86 2.11
N GLY A 134 -5.83 16.61 1.39
CA GLY A 134 -6.45 15.30 1.29
C GLY A 134 -5.86 14.46 0.17
N MET A 135 -4.58 14.60 -0.17
CA MET A 135 -3.94 13.85 -1.25
C MET A 135 -2.85 12.92 -0.71
N PRO A 136 -2.51 11.83 -1.42
CA PRO A 136 -1.32 11.05 -1.12
C PRO A 136 -0.05 11.94 -1.10
N PRO A 137 0.89 11.73 -0.15
CA PRO A 137 0.93 10.63 0.82
C PRO A 137 0.19 10.93 2.13
N ASN A 138 -0.53 12.05 2.25
CA ASN A 138 -1.26 12.42 3.47
C ASN A 138 -2.62 11.70 3.61
N ALA A 139 -3.09 11.05 2.55
CA ALA A 139 -4.25 10.16 2.56
C ALA A 139 -3.92 8.86 1.81
N ILE A 140 -4.78 7.84 1.97
CA ILE A 140 -4.69 6.58 1.20
C ILE A 140 -5.81 6.60 0.16
N HIS A 141 -5.41 6.66 -1.10
CA HIS A 141 -6.30 6.64 -2.25
C HIS A 141 -5.95 5.40 -3.09
N ILE A 142 -6.95 4.71 -3.63
CA ILE A 142 -6.81 3.51 -4.45
C ILE A 142 -7.64 3.69 -5.73
N GLY A 143 -6.99 4.01 -6.84
CA GLY A 143 -7.59 4.05 -8.17
C GLY A 143 -7.46 2.70 -8.86
N PHE A 144 -8.52 2.26 -9.54
CA PHE A 144 -8.50 1.01 -10.28
C PHE A 144 -9.53 1.02 -11.41
N THR A 145 -9.26 0.22 -12.44
CA THR A 145 -10.20 -0.04 -13.53
C THR A 145 -10.70 -1.47 -13.38
N SER A 146 -12.02 -1.66 -13.48
CA SER A 146 -12.60 -3.01 -13.57
C SER A 146 -12.22 -3.67 -14.90
N ASP A 147 -12.06 -4.99 -14.90
CA ASP A 147 -11.81 -5.76 -16.12
C ASP A 147 -13.07 -5.94 -16.99
N ASP A 148 -12.93 -6.65 -18.11
CA ASP A 148 -14.02 -7.00 -19.02
C ASP A 148 -15.18 -7.78 -18.36
N ASN A 149 -14.94 -8.40 -17.20
CA ASN A 149 -15.93 -9.16 -16.44
C ASN A 149 -16.53 -8.36 -15.26
N GLY A 150 -16.13 -7.10 -15.08
CA GLY A 150 -16.55 -6.30 -13.93
C GLY A 150 -15.85 -6.70 -12.63
N THR A 151 -14.68 -7.32 -12.70
CA THR A 151 -13.83 -7.61 -11.54
C THR A 151 -12.89 -6.44 -11.30
N GLY A 152 -12.81 -5.98 -10.05
CA GLY A 152 -11.87 -4.94 -9.61
C GLY A 152 -10.90 -5.50 -8.58
N PHE A 153 -9.60 -5.23 -8.75
CA PHE A 153 -8.58 -5.57 -7.78
C PHE A 153 -7.49 -4.50 -7.75
N MET A 154 -7.15 -4.00 -6.57
CA MET A 154 -6.01 -3.10 -6.40
C MET A 154 -5.52 -3.08 -4.97
N THR A 155 -4.21 -2.86 -4.80
CA THR A 155 -3.57 -2.66 -3.51
C THR A 155 -2.88 -1.31 -3.48
N ALA A 156 -3.01 -0.56 -2.39
CA ALA A 156 -2.23 0.65 -2.14
C ALA A 156 -1.46 0.53 -0.82
N GLU A 157 -0.25 1.07 -0.79
CA GLU A 157 0.62 1.10 0.38
C GLU A 157 0.88 2.54 0.80
N ASN A 158 0.94 2.80 2.10
CA ASN A 158 1.42 4.05 2.66
C ASN A 158 2.47 3.76 3.73
N ALA A 159 3.53 4.57 3.80
CA ALA A 159 4.61 4.39 4.77
C ALA A 159 4.22 4.78 6.21
N LYS A 160 3.03 5.35 6.41
CA LYS A 160 2.48 5.70 7.71
C LYS A 160 1.43 4.67 8.15
N GLN A 161 1.39 4.40 9.45
CA GLN A 161 0.33 3.62 10.08
C GLN A 161 -0.89 4.53 10.24
N VAL A 162 -2.06 4.05 9.81
CA VAL A 162 -3.32 4.69 10.17
C VAL A 162 -3.56 4.55 11.68
N ASP A 163 -4.33 5.46 12.25
CA ASP A 163 -4.77 5.40 13.64
C ASP A 163 -6.25 4.99 13.71
N GLU A 164 -6.80 5.00 14.93
CA GLU A 164 -8.19 4.63 15.24
C GLU A 164 -9.25 5.49 14.54
N SER A 165 -8.89 6.60 13.90
CA SER A 165 -9.80 7.42 13.10
C SER A 165 -9.99 6.92 11.66
N ALA A 166 -9.23 5.92 11.20
CA ALA A 166 -9.47 5.28 9.90
C ALA A 166 -10.64 4.28 10.00
N HIS A 167 -11.86 4.78 9.84
CA HIS A 167 -13.08 4.04 10.16
C HIS A 167 -13.71 3.28 8.99
N SER A 168 -13.49 3.71 7.74
CA SER A 168 -14.07 3.02 6.60
C SER A 168 -13.24 3.15 5.33
N VAL A 169 -13.52 2.26 4.38
CA VAL A 169 -13.04 2.33 2.99
C VAL A 169 -14.25 2.51 2.09
N ILE A 170 -14.24 3.54 1.25
CA ILE A 170 -15.34 3.83 0.32
C ILE A 170 -14.83 3.74 -1.11
N VAL A 171 -15.61 3.10 -1.99
CA VAL A 171 -15.40 3.13 -3.45
C VAL A 171 -16.38 4.14 -4.05
N HIS A 172 -15.88 5.02 -4.90
CA HIS A 172 -16.64 6.00 -5.68
C HIS A 172 -16.46 5.75 -7.18
N THR A 173 -17.41 6.28 -7.96
CA THR A 173 -17.15 6.58 -9.38
C THR A 173 -16.17 7.74 -9.52
N THR A 174 -15.59 7.95 -10.70
CA THR A 174 -14.76 9.15 -11.00
C THR A 174 -15.53 10.47 -10.96
N ALA A 175 -16.86 10.44 -10.88
CA ALA A 175 -17.71 11.59 -10.59
C ALA A 175 -17.93 11.81 -9.08
N GLU A 176 -17.17 11.13 -8.22
CA GLU A 176 -17.22 11.19 -6.75
C GLU A 176 -18.56 10.77 -6.14
N VAL A 177 -19.34 9.96 -6.85
CA VAL A 177 -20.53 9.31 -6.29
C VAL A 177 -20.11 8.08 -5.48
N SER A 178 -20.33 8.10 -4.16
CA SER A 178 -20.07 6.95 -3.27
C SER A 178 -20.94 5.76 -3.65
N LEU A 179 -20.29 4.63 -3.93
CA LEU A 179 -20.91 3.38 -4.38
C LEU A 179 -21.02 2.35 -3.25
N LEU A 180 -19.89 2.08 -2.62
CA LEU A 180 -19.74 1.00 -1.66
C LEU A 180 -18.96 1.50 -0.47
N CYS A 181 -19.31 1.02 0.72
CA CYS A 181 -18.56 1.31 1.93
C CYS A 181 -18.29 0.03 2.73
N ALA A 182 -17.13 -0.06 3.33
CA ALA A 182 -16.75 -1.15 4.24
C ALA A 182 -16.19 -0.52 5.54
N ASP A 183 -16.79 -0.83 6.68
CA ASP A 183 -16.32 -0.36 7.99
C ASP A 183 -15.06 -1.14 8.41
N MET A 184 -13.97 -0.42 8.70
CA MET A 184 -12.69 -0.97 9.14
C MET A 184 -12.60 -0.85 10.66
N GLN A 185 -12.97 -1.91 11.38
CA GLN A 185 -12.96 -1.97 12.85
C GLN A 185 -12.60 -3.37 13.34
#